data_AF-A0A4W5LLY4-F1
#
_entry.id   AF-A0A4W5LLY4-F1
#
_cell.length_a   1.000
_cell.length_b   1.000
_cell.length_c   1.000
_cell.angle_alpha   90.00
_cell.angle_beta   90.00
_cell.angle_gamma   90.00
#
_symmetry.space_group_name_H-M   'P 1'
#
loop_
_entity.id
_entity.type
_entity.pdbx_description
1 polymer ?
#
loop_
_entity_poly.entity_id
_entity_poly.type
_entity_poly.pdbx_seq_one_letter_code
_entity_poly.pdbx_strand_id
1 'polypeptide(L)' 'MRSLRLLSLAGCPLLTTTGLSGLIQIQDLEELELTNCPGATAELFKYYSQHLARCMVIE' A
#
# COMPACT_ATOMS: atom_id res chain seq x y z
N MET A 1 7.62 -12.54 -15.23
CA MET A 1 6.59 -11.62 -14.72
C MET A 1 6.63 -11.72 -13.20
N ARG A 2 7.06 -10.66 -12.49
CA ARG A 2 7.09 -10.68 -11.02
C ARG A 2 5.77 -10.12 -10.52
N SER A 3 4.82 -11.00 -10.23
CA SER A 3 3.59 -10.65 -9.54
C SER A 3 3.93 -10.49 -8.06
N LEU A 4 4.02 -9.24 -7.62
CA LEU A 4 4.20 -8.93 -6.22
C LEU A 4 2.84 -9.08 -5.54
N ARG A 5 2.69 -10.11 -4.70
CA ARG A 5 1.43 -10.41 -4.00
C ARG A 5 1.39 -9.81 -2.60
N LEU A 6 2.54 -9.72 -1.95
CA LEU A 6 2.66 -9.29 -0.57
C LEU A 6 3.75 -8.23 -0.50
N LEU A 7 3.43 -7.08 0.06
CA LEU A 7 4.37 -6.00 0.29
C LEU A 7 4.23 -5.50 1.73
N SER A 8 5.29 -5.67 2.52
CA SER A 8 5.36 -5.08 3.86
C SER A 8 6.28 -3.87 3.85
N LEU A 9 5.74 -2.74 4.30
CA LEU A 9 6.42 -1.46 4.47
C LEU A 9 6.36 -1.01 5.93
N ALA A 10 6.09 -1.93 6.86
CA ALA A 10 5.99 -1.63 8.28
C ALA A 10 7.26 -0.92 8.80
N GLY A 11 7.09 0.12 9.61
CA GLY A 11 8.18 0.85 10.25
C GLY A 11 8.97 1.75 9.30
N CYS A 12 8.37 2.20 8.20
CA CYS A 12 9.01 3.14 7.27
C CYS A 12 8.56 4.59 7.51
N PRO A 13 9.25 5.37 8.37
CA PRO A 13 8.87 6.74 8.71
C PRO A 13 9.08 7.75 7.57
N LEU A 14 9.93 7.41 6.59
CA LEU A 14 10.27 8.27 5.46
C LEU A 14 9.39 8.01 4.24
N LEU A 15 8.45 7.07 4.31
CA LEU A 15 7.59 6.75 3.18
C LEU A 15 6.52 7.83 3.04
N THR A 16 6.50 8.47 1.88
CA THR A 16 5.56 9.53 1.55
C THR A 16 4.32 8.96 0.86
N THR A 17 3.19 9.67 0.97
CA THR A 17 1.95 9.36 0.23
C THR A 17 2.18 9.23 -1.27
N THR A 18 3.12 10.01 -1.84
CA THR A 18 3.49 9.94 -3.26
C THR A 18 4.24 8.66 -3.63
N GLY A 19 5.12 8.15 -2.75
CA GLY A 19 5.78 6.87 -2.97
C GLY A 19 4.78 5.71 -2.89
N LEU A 20 3.82 5.83 -1.97
CA LEU A 20 2.76 4.87 -1.74
C LEU A 20 1.74 4.82 -2.90
N SER A 21 1.35 5.96 -3.47
CA SER A 21 0.39 6.00 -4.57
C SER A 21 0.88 5.25 -5.82
N GLY A 22 2.18 5.10 -6.02
CA GLY A 22 2.75 4.27 -7.09
C GLY A 22 2.44 2.77 -6.97
N LEU A 23 2.11 2.29 -5.76
CA LEU A 23 1.82 0.87 -5.50
C LEU A 23 0.51 0.40 -6.15
N ILE A 24 -0.38 1.32 -6.54
CA ILE A 24 -1.60 0.97 -7.30
C ILE A 24 -1.30 0.30 -8.64
N GLN A 25 -0.10 0.52 -9.19
CA GLN A 25 0.33 -0.09 -10.46
C GLN A 25 0.47 -1.62 -10.32
N ILE A 26 0.57 -2.12 -9.09
CA ILE A 26 0.72 -3.53 -8.77
C ILE A 26 -0.68 -4.11 -8.53
N GLN A 27 -1.41 -4.40 -9.60
CA GLN A 27 -2.78 -4.93 -9.52
C GLN A 27 -2.85 -6.36 -8.95
N ASP A 28 -1.74 -7.09 -8.97
CA ASP A 28 -1.61 -8.44 -8.39
C ASP A 28 -1.34 -8.43 -6.88
N LEU A 29 -1.33 -7.26 -6.23
CA LEU A 29 -1.08 -7.15 -4.80
C LEU A 29 -2.32 -7.65 -4.03
N GLU A 30 -2.11 -8.65 -3.19
CA GLU A 30 -3.12 -9.27 -2.33
C GLU A 30 -3.00 -8.75 -0.89
N GLU A 31 -1.80 -8.38 -0.43
CA GLU A 31 -1.54 -7.91 0.92
C GLU A 31 -0.54 -6.74 0.94
N LEU A 32 -0.89 -5.68 1.67
CA LEU A 32 -0.08 -4.48 1.86
C LEU A 32 -0.03 -4.11 3.34
N GLU A 33 1.14 -4.19 3.96
CA GLU A 33 1.33 -3.86 5.37
C GLU A 33 2.00 -2.49 5.52
N LEU A 34 1.30 -1.56 6.19
CA LEU A 34 1.67 -0.15 6.37
C LEU A 34 1.79 0.22 7.86
N THR A 35 2.16 -0.73 8.70
CA THR A 35 2.20 -0.52 10.14
C THR A 35 3.23 0.53 10.55
N ASN A 36 2.82 1.49 11.36
CA ASN A 36 3.69 2.57 11.88
C ASN A 36 4.30 3.45 10.77
N CYS A 37 3.56 3.67 9.67
CA CYS A 37 3.94 4.57 8.58
C CYS A 37 3.20 5.91 8.67
N PRO A 38 3.87 7.03 9.00
CA PRO A 38 3.22 8.34 9.10
C PRO A 38 2.70 8.86 7.74
N GLY A 39 3.20 8.32 6.63
CA GLY A 39 2.70 8.63 5.29
C GLY A 39 1.48 7.83 4.85
N ALA A 40 1.03 6.83 5.62
CA ALA A 40 -0.19 6.08 5.35
C ALA A 40 -1.40 6.84 5.90
N THR A 41 -1.86 7.85 5.16
CA THR A 41 -3.03 8.64 5.57
C THR A 41 -4.33 7.93 5.22
N ALA A 42 -5.43 8.27 5.91
CA ALA A 42 -6.77 7.72 5.62
C ALA A 42 -7.19 7.89 4.15
N GLU A 43 -6.76 8.97 3.50
CA GLU A 43 -7.00 9.20 2.07
C GLU A 43 -6.32 8.16 1.19
N LEU A 44 -5.10 7.75 1.54
CA LEU A 44 -4.34 6.75 0.83
C LEU A 44 -4.99 5.36 0.95
N PHE A 45 -5.49 4.98 2.13
CA PHE A 45 -6.25 3.74 2.31
C PHE A 45 -7.51 3.71 1.45
N LYS A 46 -8.24 4.83 1.37
CA LYS A 46 -9.40 4.98 0.49
C LYS A 46 -9.00 4.85 -0.99
N TYR A 47 -7.85 5.42 -1.35
CA TYR A 47 -7.30 5.33 -2.70
C TYR A 47 -6.92 3.89 -3.07
N TYR A 48 -6.30 3.14 -2.15
CA TYR A 48 -6.03 1.71 -2.34
C TYR A 48 -7.29 0.90 -2.44
N SER A 49 -8.29 1.14 -1.58
CA SER A 49 -9.57 0.42 -1.68
C SER A 49 -10.26 0.63 -3.05
N GLN A 50 -10.08 1.81 -3.67
CA GLN A 50 -10.62 2.10 -5.01
C GLN A 50 -9.84 1.44 -6.16
N HIS A 51 -8.52 1.32 -6.06
CA HIS A 51 -7.67 0.84 -7.16
C HIS A 51 -7.24 -0.62 -6.99
N LEU A 52 -7.09 -1.08 -5.76
CA LEU A 52 -6.65 -2.41 -5.35
C LEU A 52 -7.80 -3.11 -4.61
N ALA A 53 -8.89 -3.39 -5.34
CA ALA A 53 -10.09 -4.01 -4.77
C ALA A 53 -9.87 -5.43 -4.21
N ARG A 54 -8.72 -6.06 -4.53
CA ARG A 54 -8.33 -7.40 -4.06
C ARG A 54 -7.18 -7.38 -3.05
N CYS A 55 -6.68 -6.20 -2.69
CA CYS A 55 -5.59 -6.06 -1.73
C CYS A 55 -6.13 -5.79 -0.33
N MET A 56 -5.64 -6.57 0.63
CA MET A 56 -5.86 -6.35 2.05
C MET A 56 -4.78 -5.40 2.57
N VAL A 57 -5.18 -4.22 3.03
CA VAL A 57 -4.25 -3.26 3.63
C VAL A 57 -4.29 -3.42 5.15
N ILE A 58 -3.13 -3.64 5.76
CA ILE A 58 -2.91 -3.80 7.20
C ILE A 58 -2.22 -2.53 7.71
N GLU A 59 -2.73 -1.93 8.79
CA GLU A 59 -2.21 -0.69 9.41
C GLU A 59 -1.54 -0.93 10.77
#